data_AF-A0AA92BIU1-F1
#
_entry.id   AF-A0AA92BIU1-F1
#
_cell.length_a   1.000
_cell.length_b   1.000
_cell.length_c   1.000
_cell.angle_alpha   90.00
_cell.angle_beta   90.00
_cell.angle_gamma   90.00
#
_symmetry.space_group_name_H-M   'P 1'
#
loop_
_entity.id
_entity.type
_entity.pdbx_description
1 polymer ?
#
loop_
_entity_poly.entity_id
_entity_poly.type
_entity_poly.pdbx_seq_one_letter_code
_entity_poly.pdbx_strand_id
1 'polypeptide(L)' 'MRLKRSNQQLSEDLESSALTLDWAAADIISIANSLVVAGKSHEAEELIEICQNVRAEVELLYALADEQ' A
#
# COMPACT_ATOMS: atom_id res chain seq x y z
N MET A 1 -31.29 6.68 -8.66
CA MET A 1 -30.12 6.37 -7.81
C MET A 1 -29.67 4.96 -8.18
N ARG A 2 -28.68 4.81 -9.07
CA ARG A 2 -28.20 3.47 -9.47
C ARG A 2 -27.45 2.88 -8.28
N LEU A 3 -27.94 1.77 -7.75
CA LEU A 3 -27.29 1.03 -6.69
C LEU A 3 -25.86 0.68 -7.12
N LYS A 4 -24.98 0.83 -6.13
CA LYS A 4 -23.52 0.70 -6.11
C LYS A 4 -23.04 -0.54 -6.88
N ARG A 5 -21.77 -0.54 -7.34
CA ARG A 5 -21.07 -1.71 -7.90
C ARG A 5 -21.47 -3.00 -7.17
N SER A 6 -21.51 -4.13 -7.88
CA SER A 6 -21.70 -5.44 -7.21
C SER A 6 -20.63 -5.63 -6.15
N ASN A 7 -20.96 -6.30 -5.03
CA ASN A 7 -20.02 -6.64 -3.97
C ASN A 7 -18.74 -7.30 -4.53
N GLN A 8 -18.89 -8.18 -5.53
CA GLN A 8 -17.76 -8.80 -6.22
C GLN A 8 -16.86 -7.78 -6.93
N GLN A 9 -17.41 -6.84 -7.71
CA GLN A 9 -16.58 -5.82 -8.38
C GLN A 9 -15.88 -4.92 -7.36
N LEU A 10 -16.55 -4.62 -6.25
CA LEU A 10 -15.95 -3.82 -5.18
C LEU A 10 -14.79 -4.57 -4.49
N SER A 11 -14.96 -5.86 -4.22
CA SER A 11 -13.90 -6.72 -3.69
C SER A 11 -12.68 -6.78 -4.64
N GLU A 12 -12.91 -7.05 -5.94
CA GLU A 12 -11.85 -7.07 -6.95
C GLU A 12 -11.12 -5.71 -7.07
N ASP A 13 -11.85 -4.59 -7.00
CA ASP A 13 -11.26 -3.25 -7.05
C ASP A 13 -10.40 -2.94 -5.80
N LEU A 14 -10.82 -3.42 -4.62
CA LEU A 14 -10.10 -3.26 -3.36
C LEU A 14 -8.82 -4.10 -3.37
N GLU A 15 -8.89 -5.36 -3.78
CA GLU A 15 -7.71 -6.24 -3.92
C GLU A 15 -6.70 -5.67 -4.92
N SER A 16 -7.17 -5.18 -6.06
CA SER A 16 -6.32 -4.56 -7.08
C SER A 16 -5.62 -3.29 -6.57
N SER A 17 -6.33 -2.48 -5.81
CA SER A 17 -5.78 -1.27 -5.17
C SER A 17 -4.73 -1.63 -4.11
N ALA A 18 -5.03 -2.63 -3.28
CA ALA A 18 -4.13 -3.16 -2.26
C ALA A 18 -2.82 -3.69 -2.89
N LEU A 19 -2.94 -4.50 -3.95
CA LEU A 19 -1.78 -5.03 -4.69
C LEU A 19 -0.92 -3.91 -5.29
N THR A 20 -1.55 -2.87 -5.84
CA THR A 20 -0.83 -1.72 -6.40
C THR A 20 0.00 -1.00 -5.34
N LEU A 21 -0.57 -0.83 -4.15
CA LEU A 21 0.09 -0.20 -3.02
C LEU A 21 1.24 -1.06 -2.46
N ASP A 22 1.10 -2.38 -2.44
CA ASP A 22 2.18 -3.29 -2.07
C ASP A 22 3.41 -3.17 -2.99
N TRP A 23 3.18 -3.12 -4.31
CA TRP A 23 4.26 -2.89 -5.28
C TRP A 23 4.93 -1.53 -5.08
N ALA A 24 4.14 -0.48 -4.88
CA ALA A 24 4.67 0.86 -4.62
C ALA A 24 5.49 0.90 -3.32
N ALA A 25 5.05 0.21 -2.26
CA ALA A 25 5.79 0.11 -1.02
C ALA A 25 7.13 -0.63 -1.19
N ALA A 26 7.17 -1.70 -1.99
CA ALA A 26 8.41 -2.41 -2.31
C ALA A 26 9.42 -1.51 -3.04
N ASP A 27 8.96 -0.72 -4.01
CA ASP A 27 9.79 0.24 -4.73
C ASP A 27 10.35 1.32 -3.79
N ILE A 28 9.53 1.83 -2.87
CA ILE A 28 9.96 2.83 -1.87
C ILE A 28 11.00 2.25 -0.92
N ILE A 29 10.86 1.00 -0.47
CA ILE A 29 11.89 0.33 0.36
C ILE A 29 13.22 0.23 -0.40
N SER A 30 13.19 -0.07 -1.69
CA SER A 30 14.40 -0.09 -2.53
C SER A 30 15.09 1.29 -2.60
N ILE A 31 14.30 2.36 -2.70
CA ILE A 31 14.80 3.75 -2.66
C ILE A 31 15.37 4.08 -1.27
N ALA A 32 14.66 3.72 -0.18
CA ALA A 32 15.12 3.95 1.18
C ALA A 32 16.46 3.25 1.44
N ASN A 33 16.63 2.01 0.98
CA ASN A 33 17.91 1.29 1.06
C ASN A 33 19.03 2.03 0.30
N SER A 34 18.72 2.57 -0.88
CA SER A 34 19.68 3.37 -1.67
C SER A 34 20.10 4.66 -0.94
N LEU A 35 19.17 5.29 -0.21
CA LEU A 35 19.45 6.47 0.62
C LEU A 35 20.34 6.13 1.81
N VAL A 36 20.11 5.00 2.49
CA VAL A 36 20.98 4.52 3.58
C VAL A 36 22.42 4.36 3.08
N VAL A 37 22.61 3.71 1.92
CA VAL A 37 23.95 3.52 1.32
C VAL A 37 24.59 4.86 0.95
N ALA A 38 23.80 5.86 0.55
CA ALA A 38 24.27 7.21 0.28
C ALA A 38 24.52 8.07 1.54
N GLY A 39 24.33 7.52 2.75
CA GLY A 39 24.50 8.24 4.01
C GLY A 39 23.32 9.15 4.39
N LYS A 40 22.21 9.08 3.66
CA LYS A 40 20.97 9.84 3.88
C LYS A 40 20.00 9.07 4.76
N SER A 41 20.45 8.76 5.98
CA SER A 41 19.73 7.87 6.88
C SER A 41 18.41 8.47 7.37
N HIS A 42 18.34 9.79 7.53
CA HIS A 42 17.11 10.46 7.96
C HIS A 42 16.01 10.36 6.91
N GLU A 43 16.31 10.68 5.65
CA GLU A 43 15.34 10.56 4.55
C GLU A 43 14.95 9.09 4.30
N ALA A 44 15.84 8.14 4.57
CA ALA A 44 15.50 6.72 4.52
C ALA A 44 14.52 6.32 5.63
N GLU A 45 14.70 6.81 6.86
CA GLU A 45 13.80 6.57 7.99
C GLU A 45 12.40 7.13 7.73
N GLU A 46 12.30 8.36 7.20
CA GLU A 46 11.02 8.96 6.82
C GLU A 46 10.28 8.11 5.78
N LEU A 47 10.99 7.59 4.77
CA LEU A 47 10.38 6.71 3.76
C LEU A 47 9.94 5.36 4.34
N ILE A 48 10.69 4.81 5.29
CA ILE A 48 10.31 3.56 5.97
C ILE A 48 9.04 3.77 6.80
N GLU A 49 8.91 4.89 7.51
CA GLU A 49 7.71 5.22 8.28
C GLU A 49 6.49 5.37 7.36
N ILE A 50 6.64 6.04 6.21
CA ILE A 50 5.59 6.14 5.19
C ILE A 50 5.18 4.75 4.68
N CYS A 51 6.14 3.86 4.40
CA CYS A 51 5.85 2.48 3.98
C CYS A 51 5.07 1.70 5.04
N GLN A 52 5.37 1.88 6.33
CA GLN A 52 4.64 1.22 7.41
C GLN A 52 3.18 1.69 7.46
N ASN A 53 2.94 2.98 7.29
CA ASN A 53 1.58 3.53 7.23
C ASN A 53 0.82 3.02 6.00
N VAL A 54 1.46 2.99 4.82
CA VAL A 54 0.85 2.44 3.60
C VAL A 54 0.46 0.98 3.79
N ARG A 55 1.33 0.18 4.41
CA ARG A 55 1.05 -1.24 4.65
C ARG A 55 -0.14 -1.47 5.58
N ALA A 56 -0.31 -0.64 6.61
CA ALA A 56 -1.48 -0.71 7.48
C ALA A 56 -2.79 -0.46 6.71
N GLU A 57 -2.78 0.51 5.77
CA GLU A 57 -3.93 0.79 4.91
C GLU A 57 -4.18 -0.33 3.88
N VAL A 58 -3.14 -0.97 3.35
CA VAL A 58 -3.25 -2.14 2.47
C VAL A 58 -3.91 -3.32 3.20
N GLU A 59 -3.50 -3.59 4.42
CA GLU A 59 -4.09 -4.65 5.25
C GLU A 59 -5.59 -4.38 5.51
N LEU A 60 -5.97 -3.11 5.73
CA LEU A 60 -7.38 -2.69 5.81
C LEU A 60 -8.14 -2.91 4.51
N LEU A 61 -7.56 -2.58 3.35
CA LEU A 61 -8.20 -2.79 2.05
C LEU A 61 -8.46 -4.27 1.77
N TYR A 62 -7.50 -5.14 2.09
CA TYR A 62 -7.70 -6.59 1.98
C TYR A 62 -8.79 -7.11 2.91
N ALA A 63 -8.83 -6.64 4.17
CA ALA A 63 -9.89 -7.02 5.10
C ALA A 63 -11.29 -6.60 4.58
N LEU A 64 -11.41 -5.39 4.04
CA LEU A 64 -12.67 -4.91 3.44
C LEU A 64 -13.07 -5.65 2.17
N ALA A 65 -12.11 -6.21 1.43
CA ALA A 65 -12.38 -7.03 0.25
C ALA A 65 -12.92 -8.41 0.62
N ASP A 66 -12.45 -8.98 1.75
CA ASP A 66 -12.79 -10.32 2.25
C ASP A 66 -14.15 -10.33 3.01
N GLU A 67 -14.59 -9.19 3.53
CA GLU A 67 -15.88 -9.02 4.24
C GLU A 67 -17.13 -8.97 3.31
N GLN A 68 -16.98 -9.10 1.98
CA GLN A 68 -18.01 -8.81 0.95
C GLN A 68 -18.91 -9.96 0.52
#